data_AF-A0A2E3S3T3-F1
#
_entry.id   AF-A0A2E3S3T3-F1
#
_cell.length_a   1.000
_cell.length_b   1.000
_cell.length_c   1.000
_cell.angle_alpha   90.00
_cell.angle_beta   90.00
_cell.angle_gamma   90.00
#
_symmetry.space_group_name_H-M   'P 1'
#
loop_
_entity.id
_entity.type
_entity.pdbx_description
1 polymer ?
#
loop_
_entity_poly.entity_id
_entity_poly.type
_entity_poly.pdbx_seq_one_letter_code
_entity_poly.pdbx_strand_id
1 'polypeptide(L)' 'LPGCRIGAGSKLRNVILDNRCEVPPGTIVGFDAKKDSEAYNITDNGIALINRRMLGQGLSYKPEASRRARNN' A
#
# COMPACT_ATOMS: atom_id res chain seq x y z
N LEU A 1 -7.85 0.86 -0.46
CA LEU A 1 -8.56 1.69 0.55
C LEU A 1 -8.25 3.17 0.34
N PRO A 2 -9.00 4.10 0.95
CA PRO A 2 -8.88 5.53 0.65
C PRO A 2 -7.56 6.19 1.05
N GLY A 3 -7.27 7.33 0.41
CA GLY A 3 -6.17 8.23 0.77
C GLY A 3 -4.76 7.75 0.43
N CYS A 4 -4.63 6.68 -0.36
CA CYS A 4 -3.32 6.20 -0.84
C CYS A 4 -2.69 7.21 -1.79
N ARG A 5 -1.35 7.29 -1.76
CA ARG A 5 -0.55 8.01 -2.75
C ARG A 5 0.32 7.02 -3.51
N ILE A 6 0.29 7.10 -4.82
CA ILE A 6 1.07 6.23 -5.70
C ILE A 6 2.20 7.05 -6.30
N GLY A 7 3.45 6.67 -6.00
CA GLY A 7 4.62 7.32 -6.58
C GLY A 7 4.66 7.18 -8.10
N ALA A 8 5.22 8.18 -8.77
CA ALA A 8 5.32 8.21 -10.24
C ALA A 8 6.06 6.97 -10.78
N GLY A 9 5.62 6.48 -11.94
CA GLY A 9 6.24 5.32 -12.61
C GLY A 9 5.95 3.95 -11.98
N SER A 10 5.18 3.89 -10.88
CA SER A 10 4.79 2.62 -10.27
C SER A 10 3.83 1.84 -11.17
N LYS A 11 3.98 0.50 -11.18
CA LYS A 11 3.10 -0.44 -11.88
C LYS A 11 2.54 -1.43 -10.87
N LEU A 12 1.23 -1.37 -10.66
CA LEU A 12 0.53 -2.22 -9.70
C LEU A 12 -0.55 -3.02 -10.43
N ARG A 13 -0.55 -4.35 -10.23
CA ARG A 13 -1.58 -5.26 -10.75
C ARG A 13 -2.00 -6.24 -9.66
N ASN A 14 -3.29 -6.52 -9.51
CA ASN A 14 -3.80 -7.42 -8.46
C ASN A 14 -3.31 -7.02 -7.05
N VAL A 15 -3.37 -5.73 -6.71
CA VAL A 15 -2.89 -5.21 -5.41
C VAL A 15 -4.05 -4.62 -4.62
N ILE A 16 -4.12 -4.97 -3.33
CA ILE A 16 -4.94 -4.31 -2.32
C ILE A 16 -4.02 -3.47 -1.44
N LEU A 17 -4.14 -2.15 -1.54
CA LEU A 17 -3.47 -1.21 -0.64
C LEU A 17 -4.38 -0.90 0.57
N ASP A 18 -3.85 -1.04 1.77
CA ASP A 18 -4.45 -0.53 3.01
C ASP A 18 -4.55 1.01 2.98
N ASN A 19 -5.36 1.61 3.85
CA ASN A 19 -5.65 3.03 3.81
C ASN A 19 -4.38 3.89 3.98
N ARG A 20 -4.31 4.97 3.20
CA ARG A 20 -3.22 5.96 3.28
C ARG A 20 -1.82 5.38 3.09
N CYS A 21 -1.69 4.25 2.39
CA CYS A 21 -0.38 3.76 1.94
C CYS A 21 0.26 4.77 0.98
N GLU A 22 1.55 5.03 1.16
CA GLU A 22 2.35 5.91 0.29
C GLU A 22 3.34 5.06 -0.51
N VAL A 23 2.90 4.58 -1.66
CA VAL A 23 3.72 3.68 -2.49
C VAL A 23 4.92 4.46 -3.05
N PRO A 24 6.17 4.00 -2.84
CA PRO A 24 7.35 4.67 -3.40
C PRO A 24 7.29 4.82 -4.93
N PRO A 25 7.92 5.84 -5.53
CA PRO A 25 8.07 5.93 -6.97
C PRO A 25 8.75 4.69 -7.56
N GLY A 26 8.33 4.28 -8.76
CA GLY A 26 8.88 3.11 -9.45
C GLY A 26 8.58 1.75 -8.82
N THR A 27 7.63 1.67 -7.87
CA THR A 27 7.24 0.39 -7.25
C THR A 27 6.55 -0.51 -8.28
N ILE A 28 7.02 -1.74 -8.43
CA ILE A 28 6.43 -2.76 -9.30
C ILE A 28 5.93 -3.90 -8.42
N VAL A 29 4.62 -4.17 -8.46
CA VAL A 29 3.99 -5.30 -7.73
C VAL A 29 2.92 -5.95 -8.58
N GLY A 30 2.83 -7.28 -8.52
CA GLY A 30 1.84 -8.09 -9.23
C GLY A 30 2.32 -8.60 -10.58
N PHE A 31 3.63 -8.59 -10.79
CA PHE A 31 4.28 -8.99 -12.04
C PHE A 31 5.28 -10.15 -11.86
N ASP A 32 5.74 -10.40 -10.64
CA ASP A 32 6.64 -11.51 -10.31
C ASP A 32 6.22 -12.06 -8.94
N ALA A 33 5.38 -13.09 -8.95
CA ALA A 33 4.78 -13.63 -7.72
C ALA A 33 5.84 -14.10 -6.71
N LYS A 34 6.99 -14.59 -7.18
CA LYS A 34 8.07 -15.03 -6.31
C LYS A 34 8.66 -13.83 -5.56
N LYS A 35 9.08 -12.78 -6.29
CA LYS A 35 9.61 -11.56 -5.66
C LYS A 35 8.58 -10.84 -4.80
N ASP A 36 7.34 -10.77 -5.27
CA ASP A 36 6.26 -10.09 -4.55
C ASP A 36 5.98 -10.79 -3.20
N SER A 37 6.09 -12.12 -3.14
CA SER A 37 5.92 -12.91 -1.91
C SER A 37 7.04 -12.73 -0.88
N GLU A 38 8.22 -12.26 -1.29
CA GLU A 38 9.32 -11.93 -0.37
C GLU A 38 9.01 -10.67 0.45
N ALA A 39 8.19 -9.77 -0.09
CA ALA A 39 7.89 -8.46 0.50
C ALA A 39 6.45 -8.33 1.03
N TYR A 40 5.49 -9.08 0.49
CA TYR A 40 4.06 -8.88 0.75
C TYR A 40 3.29 -10.19 0.96
N ASN A 41 2.13 -10.08 1.58
CA ASN A 41 1.21 -11.21 1.71
C ASN A 41 0.47 -11.41 0.38
N ILE A 42 0.63 -12.57 -0.24
CA ILE A 42 -0.01 -12.92 -1.51
C ILE A 42 -1.10 -13.97 -1.25
N THR A 43 -2.29 -13.78 -1.80
CA THR A 43 -3.35 -14.80 -1.77
C THR A 43 -3.09 -15.90 -2.80
N ASP A 44 -3.74 -17.05 -2.66
CA ASP A 44 -3.64 -18.16 -3.63
C ASP A 44 -4.00 -17.74 -5.07
N ASN A 45 -4.89 -16.75 -5.22
CA ASN A 45 -5.29 -16.18 -6.51
C ASN A 45 -4.35 -15.06 -7.00
N GLY A 46 -3.20 -14.86 -6.35
CA GLY A 46 -2.16 -13.91 -6.77
C GLY A 46 -2.46 -12.45 -6.46
N ILE A 47 -3.25 -12.17 -5.40
CA ILE A 47 -3.52 -10.80 -4.96
C ILE A 47 -2.53 -10.39 -3.87
N ALA A 48 -1.81 -9.29 -4.08
CA ALA A 48 -0.90 -8.74 -3.09
C ALA A 48 -1.64 -7.83 -2.10
N LEU A 49 -1.63 -8.18 -0.81
CA LEU A 49 -2.06 -7.30 0.27
C LEU A 49 -0.87 -6.51 0.80
N ILE A 50 -0.95 -5.17 0.67
CA ILE A 50 0.10 -4.25 1.11
C ILE A 50 -0.46 -3.27 2.13
N ASN A 51 0.20 -3.17 3.29
CA ASN A 51 -0.13 -2.19 4.32
C ASN A 51 1.01 -1.19 4.58
N ARG A 52 0.72 -0.18 5.39
CA ARG A 52 1.67 0.88 5.76
C ARG A 52 2.95 0.33 6.40
N ARG A 53 2.86 -0.71 7.21
CA ARG A 53 4.02 -1.33 7.87
C ARG A 53 4.96 -1.96 6.85
N MET A 54 4.42 -2.68 5.88
CA MET A 54 5.20 -3.31 4.79
C MET A 54 5.96 -2.26 3.96
N LEU A 55 5.43 -1.02 3.88
CA LEU A 55 6.07 0.11 3.23
C LEU A 55 6.92 1.00 4.16
N GLY A 56 7.14 0.61 5.42
CA GLY A 56 7.94 1.37 6.39
C GLY A 56 7.26 2.62 6.99
N GLN A 57 5.94 2.77 6.90
CA GLN A 57 5.19 4.01 7.21
C GLN A 57 4.54 4.05 8.61
N GLY A 58 4.92 3.11 9.49
CA GLY A 58 4.41 2.96 10.86
C GLY A 58 3.04 2.28 10.97
N LEU A 59 2.74 1.78 12.18
CA LEU A 59 1.56 0.95 12.51
C LEU A 59 0.33 1.74 13.01
N SER A 60 0.41 3.07 13.10
CA SER A 60 -0.71 3.86 13.63
C SER A 60 -1.93 3.79 12.71
N TYR A 61 -3.08 3.37 13.24
CA TYR A 61 -4.36 3.49 12.55
C TYR A 61 -4.63 4.96 12.22
N LYS A 62 -4.81 5.26 10.94
CA LYS A 62 -5.04 6.63 10.44
C LYS A 62 -6.42 6.74 9.80
N PRO A 63 -7.50 6.90 10.58
CA PRO A 63 -8.84 7.04 10.02
C PRO A 63 -8.96 8.34 9.20
N GLU A 64 -9.88 8.34 8.25
CA GLU A 64 -10.10 9.49 7.37
C GLU A 64 -10.38 10.78 8.16
N ALA A 65 -11.16 10.67 9.23
CA ALA A 65 -11.57 11.77 10.10
C ALA A 65 -10.44 12.50 10.85
N SER A 66 -9.26 11.90 11.04
CA SER A 66 -8.17 12.47 11.87
C SER A 66 -7.50 13.74 11.33
N ARG A 67 -7.94 14.25 10.18
CA ARG A 67 -7.49 15.56 9.63
C ARG A 67 -8.48 16.70 9.86
N ARG A 68 -9.76 16.42 10.17
CA ARG A 68 -10.75 17.49 10.39
C ARG A 68 -10.61 18.18 11.75
N ALA A 69 -9.88 17.59 12.71
CA ALA A 69 -9.72 18.13 14.06
C ALA A 69 -8.48 19.02 14.28
N ARG A 70 -7.71 19.37 13.23
CA ARG A 70 -6.49 20.20 13.35
C ARG A 70 -6.56 21.58 12.69
N ASN A 71 -7.71 21.94 12.13
CA ASN A 71 -7.98 23.28 11.66
C ASN A 71 -9.14 23.86 12.49
N ASN A 72 -8.82 24.27 13.72
CA ASN A 72 -9.54 25.33 14.44
C ASN A 72 -8.56 26.02 15.38
#